data_AF-A0A2K3KAE9-F1
#
_entry.id   AF-A0A2K3KAE9-F1
#
_cell.length_a   1.000
_cell.length_b   1.000
_cell.length_c   1.000
_cell.angle_alpha   90.00
_cell.angle_beta   90.00
_cell.angle_gamma   90.00
#
_symmetry.space_group_name_H-M   'P 1'
#
loop_
_entity.id
_entity.type
_entity.pdbx_description
1 polymer ?
#
loop_
_entity_poly.entity_id
_entity_poly.type
_entity_poly.pdbx_seq_one_letter_code
_entity_poly.pdbx_strand_id
1 'polypeptide(L)'
;EEFKVRINSYVAKAQKTPEEGWTMQDGTPWPGNNSRDHPGMIQVFLGHSGGLDTDGNELPRLVYVSREKRPGFQHHKKAGAMNALIRVSAVLTNGAYLLNVDCDHYFNNCKALKEAMCFMMDPAYGKKTCYVQFPQRFDGIDLHD
;
A
#
# COMPACT_ATOMS: atom_id res chain seq x y z
N GLU A 1 -16.53 12.13 11.01
CA GLU A 1 -17.10 12.81 9.83
C GLU A 1 -16.19 13.78 9.09
N GLU A 2 -15.48 14.73 9.72
CA GLU A 2 -14.67 15.73 8.99
C GLU A 2 -13.65 15.13 8.01
N PHE A 3 -12.95 14.07 8.42
CA PHE A 3 -12.01 13.35 7.54
C PHE A 3 -12.70 12.83 6.27
N LYS A 4 -13.88 12.22 6.42
CA LYS A 4 -14.68 11.68 5.30
C LYS A 4 -15.09 12.79 4.34
N VAL A 5 -15.54 13.94 4.86
CA VAL A 5 -15.89 15.12 4.05
C VAL A 5 -14.68 15.61 3.25
N ARG A 6 -13.51 15.70 3.88
CA ARG A 6 -12.27 16.11 3.21
C ARG A 6 -11.87 15.14 2.11
N ILE A 7 -11.90 13.83 2.35
CA ILE A 7 -11.62 12.83 1.31
C ILE A 7 -12.62 12.94 0.15
N ASN A 8 -13.91 13.08 0.44
CA ASN A 8 -14.94 13.26 -0.59
C ASN A 8 -14.70 14.50 -1.46
N SER A 9 -14.21 15.61 -0.88
CA SER A 9 -13.85 16.80 -1.68
C SER A 9 -12.69 16.54 -2.65
N TYR A 10 -11.70 15.72 -2.26
CA TYR A 10 -10.61 15.34 -3.15
C TYR A 10 -11.10 14.43 -4.28
N VAL A 11 -11.99 13.48 -3.97
CA VAL A 11 -12.61 12.61 -4.99
C VAL A 11 -13.39 13.45 -5.99
N ALA A 12 -14.23 14.38 -5.52
CA ALA A 12 -15.00 15.26 -6.39
C ALA A 12 -14.09 16.14 -7.27
N LYS A 13 -13.01 16.70 -6.71
CA LYS A 13 -12.03 17.48 -7.46
C LYS A 13 -11.32 16.63 -8.53
N ALA A 14 -11.00 15.38 -8.22
CA ALA A 14 -10.30 14.47 -9.12
C ALA A 14 -11.12 14.02 -10.34
N GLN A 15 -12.45 14.21 -10.33
CA GLN A 15 -13.31 13.88 -11.47
C GLN A 15 -13.08 14.77 -12.70
N LYS A 16 -12.50 15.96 -12.52
CA LYS A 16 -12.21 16.91 -13.60
C LYS A 16 -10.71 17.06 -13.76
N THR A 17 -10.14 16.38 -14.76
CA THR A 17 -8.73 16.53 -15.11
C THR A 17 -8.46 17.93 -15.66
N PRO A 18 -7.51 18.70 -15.11
CA PRO A 18 -7.13 19.99 -15.67
C PRO A 18 -6.49 19.84 -17.06
N GLU A 19 -6.69 20.81 -17.96
CA GLU A 19 -6.11 20.77 -19.31
C GLU A 19 -4.58 20.79 -19.31
N GLU A 20 -3.98 21.55 -18.39
CA GLU A 20 -2.51 21.63 -18.21
C GLU A 20 -1.94 20.45 -17.40
N GLY A 21 -2.79 19.51 -16.97
CA GLY A 21 -2.42 18.41 -16.10
C GLY A 21 -2.51 18.74 -14.61
N TRP A 22 -2.22 17.75 -13.78
CA TRP A 22 -2.21 17.90 -12.33
C TRP A 22 -0.96 18.65 -11.86
N THR A 23 -1.14 19.46 -10.83
CA THR A 23 -0.08 20.22 -10.16
C THR A 23 -0.08 19.87 -8.67
N MET A 24 1.11 19.74 -8.11
CA MET A 24 1.34 19.51 -6.69
C MET A 24 1.05 20.78 -5.88
N GLN A 25 0.94 20.64 -4.55
CA GLN A 25 0.69 21.79 -3.67
C GLN A 25 1.82 22.82 -3.67
N ASP A 26 3.05 22.39 -3.97
CA ASP A 26 4.22 23.27 -4.10
C ASP A 26 4.33 23.96 -5.47
N GLY A 27 3.33 23.78 -6.34
CA GLY A 27 3.30 24.37 -7.68
C GLY A 27 4.05 23.56 -8.75
N THR A 28 4.69 22.45 -8.40
CA THR A 28 5.38 21.62 -9.39
C THR A 28 4.40 20.75 -10.19
N PRO A 29 4.66 20.47 -11.49
CA PRO A 29 3.84 19.54 -12.26
C PRO A 29 3.86 18.14 -11.67
N TRP A 30 2.71 17.45 -11.65
CA TRP A 30 2.65 16.05 -11.21
C TRP A 30 3.45 15.15 -12.17
N PRO A 31 4.49 14.43 -11.70
CA PRO A 31 5.32 13.57 -12.55
C PRO A 31 4.53 12.44 -13.23
N GLY A 32 3.37 12.04 -12.69
CA GLY A 32 2.51 11.00 -13.24
C GLY A 32 1.41 11.49 -14.18
N ASN A 33 1.51 12.69 -14.76
CA ASN A 33 0.49 13.24 -15.66
C ASN A 33 0.22 12.35 -16.90
N ASN A 34 1.25 11.68 -17.43
CA ASN A 34 1.08 10.68 -18.47
C ASN A 34 1.14 9.25 -17.89
N SER A 35 0.00 8.58 -17.81
CA SER A 35 -0.12 7.22 -17.24
C SER A 35 0.66 6.13 -17.98
N ARG A 36 1.12 6.39 -19.21
CA ARG A 36 1.90 5.46 -20.05
C ARG A 36 3.39 5.80 -20.10
N ASP A 37 3.77 7.00 -19.66
CA ASP A 37 5.14 7.49 -19.69
C ASP A 37 5.39 8.41 -18.50
N HIS A 38 5.88 7.85 -17.41
CA HIS A 38 6.17 8.60 -16.19
C HIS A 38 7.31 7.94 -15.40
N PRO A 39 8.12 8.72 -14.67
CA PRO A 39 9.16 8.18 -13.80
C PRO A 39 8.56 7.40 -12.63
N GLY A 40 9.41 6.59 -11.98
CA GLY A 40 9.10 6.00 -10.68
C GLY A 40 9.06 7.07 -9.59
N MET A 41 8.23 6.85 -8.58
CA MET A 41 8.08 7.75 -7.43
C MET A 41 8.08 6.95 -6.14
N ILE A 42 8.80 7.42 -5.12
CA ILE A 42 8.80 6.84 -3.78
C ILE A 42 8.61 7.98 -2.79
N GLN A 43 7.59 7.89 -1.93
CA GLN A 43 7.31 8.86 -0.89
C GLN A 43 7.19 8.16 0.46
N VAL A 44 7.83 8.71 1.49
CA VAL A 44 7.72 8.22 2.88
C VAL A 44 6.88 9.23 3.67
N PHE A 45 5.79 8.77 4.29
CA PHE A 45 4.84 9.64 5.01
C PHE A 45 4.95 9.58 6.53
N LEU A 46 5.02 8.37 7.10
CA LEU A 46 5.06 8.11 8.55
C LEU A 46 6.39 7.45 8.94
N GLY A 47 6.60 7.14 10.22
CA GLY A 47 7.85 6.62 10.78
C GLY A 47 8.70 7.73 11.39
N HIS A 48 9.98 7.44 11.58
CA HIS A 48 10.94 8.33 12.24
C HIS A 48 10.95 9.77 11.72
N SER A 49 10.73 9.97 10.42
CA SER A 49 10.70 11.28 9.76
C SER A 49 9.29 11.85 9.57
N GLY A 50 8.24 11.15 9.99
CA GLY A 50 6.84 11.44 9.68
C GLY A 50 6.00 11.96 10.85
N GLY A 51 6.63 12.23 11.99
CA GLY A 51 5.97 12.71 13.20
C GLY A 51 5.58 11.61 14.19
N LEU A 52 5.20 12.03 15.39
CA LEU A 52 4.74 11.17 16.48
C LEU A 52 3.21 11.19 16.56
N ASP A 53 2.63 10.18 17.20
CA ASP A 53 1.23 10.21 17.59
C ASP A 53 0.97 11.25 18.71
N THR A 54 -0.28 11.37 19.14
CA THR A 54 -0.69 12.34 20.17
C THR A 54 -0.04 12.09 21.53
N ASP A 55 0.42 10.87 21.77
CA ASP A 55 1.04 10.43 23.02
C ASP A 55 2.58 10.46 22.93
N GLY A 56 3.12 10.87 21.78
CA GLY A 56 4.56 10.98 21.53
C GLY A 56 5.22 9.67 21.04
N ASN A 57 4.46 8.67 20.61
CA ASN A 57 5.01 7.43 20.07
C ASN A 57 5.22 7.49 18.55
N GLU A 58 6.21 6.76 18.06
CA GLU A 58 6.45 6.63 16.62
C GLU A 58 5.37 5.77 15.94
N LEU A 59 4.85 6.25 14.81
CA LEU A 59 3.94 5.47 13.96
C LEU A 59 4.69 4.60 12.96
N PRO A 60 4.15 3.44 12.55
CA PRO A 60 4.77 2.62 11.51
C PRO A 60 4.99 3.38 10.20
N ARG A 61 6.13 3.16 9.54
CA ARG A 61 6.47 3.80 8.27
C ARG A 61 5.46 3.43 7.17
N LEU A 62 4.87 4.44 6.55
CA LEU A 62 4.04 4.30 5.35
C LEU A 62 4.82 4.77 4.12
N VAL A 63 5.07 3.86 3.17
CA VAL A 63 5.79 4.15 1.93
C VAL A 63 4.85 4.00 0.73
N TYR A 64 4.69 5.08 -0.03
CA TYR A 64 4.03 5.05 -1.34
C TYR A 64 5.05 4.79 -2.43
N VAL A 65 4.73 3.86 -3.33
CA VAL A 65 5.58 3.49 -4.47
C VAL A 65 4.74 3.50 -5.74
N SER A 66 5.17 4.29 -6.72
CA SER A 66 4.70 4.23 -8.10
C SER A 66 5.84 3.77 -8.99
N ARG A 67 5.58 2.78 -9.86
CA ARG A 67 6.58 2.22 -10.76
C ARG A 67 6.76 3.13 -11.97
N GLU A 68 8.00 3.21 -12.47
CA GLU A 68 8.23 3.78 -13.79
C GLU A 68 7.47 3.01 -14.88
N LYS A 69 6.91 3.76 -15.84
CA LYS A 69 6.31 3.21 -17.06
C LYS A 69 6.82 3.95 -18.26
N ARG A 70 7.03 3.22 -19.36
CA ARG A 70 7.52 3.75 -20.64
C ARG A 70 6.76 3.08 -21.78
N PRO A 71 6.43 3.79 -22.87
CA PRO A 71 5.85 3.20 -24.06
C PRO A 71 6.72 2.06 -24.60
N GLY A 72 6.09 0.97 -25.05
CA GLY A 72 6.79 -0.21 -25.59
C GLY A 72 7.22 -1.24 -24.54
N PHE A 73 7.05 -0.98 -23.24
CA PHE A 73 7.40 -1.93 -22.18
C PHE A 73 6.16 -2.64 -21.62
N GLN A 74 6.26 -3.96 -21.44
CA GLN A 74 5.21 -4.73 -20.76
C GLN A 74 5.35 -4.60 -19.24
N HIS A 75 4.25 -4.30 -18.54
CA HIS A 75 4.28 -3.95 -17.11
C HIS A 75 3.67 -4.99 -16.17
N HIS A 76 3.16 -6.11 -16.70
CA HIS A 76 2.70 -7.29 -15.95
C HIS A 76 1.69 -7.01 -14.81
N LYS A 77 0.86 -5.97 -14.95
CA LYS A 77 -0.25 -5.63 -14.05
C LYS A 77 0.14 -5.80 -12.55
N LYS A 78 -0.60 -6.65 -11.81
CA LYS A 78 -0.41 -6.95 -10.38
C LYS A 78 0.91 -7.64 -10.08
N ALA A 79 1.30 -8.64 -10.88
CA ALA A 79 2.55 -9.37 -10.69
C ALA A 79 3.78 -8.43 -10.75
N GLY A 80 3.80 -7.53 -11.73
CA GLY A 80 4.86 -6.53 -11.84
C GLY A 80 4.87 -5.51 -10.68
N ALA A 81 3.70 -5.20 -10.11
CA ALA A 81 3.59 -4.31 -8.96
C ALA A 81 4.12 -4.97 -7.69
N MET A 82 3.68 -6.21 -7.39
CA MET A 82 4.15 -6.95 -6.21
C MET A 82 5.66 -7.20 -6.26
N ASN A 83 6.20 -7.59 -7.41
CA ASN A 83 7.64 -7.80 -7.58
C ASN A 83 8.45 -6.50 -7.35
N ALA A 84 7.92 -5.35 -7.75
CA ALA A 84 8.57 -4.07 -7.47
C ALA A 84 8.53 -3.73 -5.98
N LEU A 85 7.40 -3.95 -5.31
CA LEU A 85 7.26 -3.73 -3.86
C LEU A 85 8.24 -4.58 -3.06
N ILE A 86 8.46 -5.85 -3.43
CA ILE A 86 9.46 -6.71 -2.80
C ILE A 86 10.87 -6.12 -2.93
N ARG A 87 11.26 -5.68 -4.14
CA ARG A 87 12.58 -5.07 -4.37
C ARG A 87 12.79 -3.76 -3.61
N VAL A 88 11.76 -2.90 -3.58
CA VAL A 88 11.82 -1.64 -2.82
C VAL A 88 11.91 -1.93 -1.32
N SER A 89 11.10 -2.85 -0.81
CA SER A 89 11.12 -3.27 0.60
C SER A 89 12.50 -3.80 1.01
N ALA A 90 13.13 -4.64 0.17
CA ALA A 90 14.47 -5.19 0.42
C ALA A 90 15.54 -4.10 0.63
N VAL A 91 15.40 -2.95 -0.03
CA VAL A 91 16.33 -1.82 0.13
C VAL A 91 15.97 -0.93 1.32
N LEU A 92 14.68 -0.68 1.56
CA LEU A 92 14.24 0.30 2.56
C LEU A 92 14.19 -0.24 4.00
N THR A 93 13.77 -1.49 4.18
CA THR A 93 13.55 -2.09 5.51
C THR A 93 14.00 -3.54 5.62
N ASN A 94 14.13 -4.25 4.49
CA ASN A 94 14.54 -5.65 4.40
C ASN A 94 13.74 -6.59 5.33
N GLY A 95 12.42 -6.44 5.35
CA GLY A 95 11.53 -7.26 6.17
C GLY A 95 11.61 -8.74 5.81
N ALA A 96 11.77 -9.61 6.83
CA ALA A 96 11.89 -11.05 6.65
C ALA A 96 10.59 -11.74 6.21
N TYR A 97 9.45 -11.10 6.49
CA TYR A 97 8.12 -11.60 6.17
C TYR A 97 7.37 -10.53 5.38
N LEU A 98 6.61 -10.96 4.37
CA LEU A 98 5.76 -10.10 3.56
C LEU A 98 4.31 -10.51 3.73
N LEU A 99 3.44 -9.52 3.92
CA LEU A 99 2.00 -9.71 3.95
C LEU A 99 1.38 -8.97 2.77
N ASN A 100 0.60 -9.69 1.96
CA ASN A 100 -0.12 -9.13 0.82
C ASN A 100 -1.61 -8.99 1.14
N VAL A 101 -2.18 -7.81 0.88
CA VAL A 101 -3.58 -7.48 1.16
C VAL A 101 -4.14 -6.69 -0.02
N ASP A 102 -5.33 -7.06 -0.48
CA ASP A 102 -6.04 -6.36 -1.55
C ASP A 102 -6.87 -5.18 -0.98
N CYS A 103 -7.17 -4.20 -1.82
CA CYS A 103 -7.78 -2.92 -1.38
C CYS A 103 -9.21 -3.02 -0.86
N ASP A 104 -9.89 -4.13 -1.16
CA ASP A 104 -11.23 -4.48 -0.71
C ASP A 104 -11.23 -5.33 0.57
N HIS A 105 -10.05 -5.63 1.13
CA HIS A 105 -9.88 -6.36 2.38
C HIS A 105 -9.25 -5.48 3.46
N TYR A 106 -9.66 -5.69 4.71
CA TYR A 106 -9.11 -5.02 5.89
C TYR A 106 -8.86 -6.01 7.02
N PHE A 107 -7.99 -5.64 7.98
CA PHE A 107 -7.77 -6.42 9.18
C PHE A 107 -8.93 -6.22 10.16
N ASN A 108 -9.71 -7.26 10.39
CA ASN A 108 -10.77 -7.25 11.40
C ASN A 108 -10.29 -7.68 12.81
N ASN A 109 -9.07 -8.22 12.93
CA ASN A 109 -8.46 -8.64 14.19
C ASN A 109 -7.00 -8.17 14.27
N CYS A 110 -6.67 -7.36 15.27
CA CYS A 110 -5.31 -6.86 15.50
C CYS A 110 -4.30 -7.96 15.90
N LYS A 111 -4.77 -9.17 16.23
CA LYS A 111 -3.92 -10.32 16.56
C LYS A 111 -3.50 -11.15 15.35
N ALA A 112 -4.09 -10.93 14.17
CA ALA A 112 -3.83 -11.75 12.97
C ALA A 112 -2.33 -11.86 12.64
N LEU A 113 -1.58 -10.76 12.78
CA LEU A 113 -0.13 -10.79 12.59
C LEU A 113 0.58 -11.66 13.62
N LYS A 114 0.22 -11.55 14.91
CA LYS A 114 0.80 -12.36 15.98
C LYS A 114 0.49 -13.84 15.79
N GLU A 115 -0.73 -14.16 15.37
CA GLU A 115 -1.15 -15.54 15.06
C GLU A 115 -0.34 -16.12 13.90
N ALA A 116 -0.09 -15.35 12.83
CA ALA A 116 0.78 -15.78 11.74
C ALA A 116 2.21 -16.07 12.22
N MET A 117 2.74 -15.24 13.14
CA MET A 117 4.07 -15.44 13.70
C MET A 117 4.20 -16.73 14.51
N CYS A 118 3.13 -17.20 15.17
CA CYS A 118 3.16 -18.49 15.87
C CYS A 118 3.57 -19.64 14.94
N PHE A 119 3.08 -19.66 13.69
CA PHE A 119 3.45 -20.68 12.71
C PHE A 119 4.82 -20.43 12.06
N MET A 120 5.13 -19.17 11.78
CA MET A 120 6.39 -18.78 11.11
C MET A 120 7.62 -18.90 12.02
N MET A 121 7.43 -18.77 13.34
CA MET A 121 8.49 -18.83 14.34
C MET A 121 8.51 -20.15 15.13
N ASP A 122 7.68 -21.12 14.76
CA ASP A 122 7.70 -22.45 15.38
C ASP A 122 9.09 -23.10 15.19
N PRO A 123 9.80 -23.49 16.27
CA PRO A 123 11.14 -24.09 16.14
C PRO A 123 11.17 -25.40 15.35
N ALA A 124 10.09 -26.18 15.38
CA ALA A 124 9.97 -27.47 14.70
C ALA A 124 9.50 -27.31 13.25
N TYR A 125 8.56 -26.39 12.99
CA TYR A 125 7.88 -26.28 11.70
C TYR A 125 8.13 -24.99 10.94
N GLY A 126 8.55 -23.90 11.58
CA GLY A 126 8.69 -22.58 10.95
C GLY A 126 9.62 -22.56 9.75
N LYS A 127 10.71 -23.35 9.77
CA LYS A 127 11.64 -23.50 8.62
C LYS A 127 11.01 -24.19 7.40
N LYS A 128 9.86 -24.86 7.57
CA LYS A 128 9.11 -25.55 6.52
C LYS A 128 7.86 -24.77 6.11
N THR A 129 7.54 -23.66 6.78
CA THR A 129 6.40 -22.80 6.47
C THR A 129 6.81 -21.70 5.51
N CYS A 130 6.21 -21.68 4.31
CA CYS A 130 6.46 -20.63 3.32
C CYS A 130 5.46 -19.47 3.40
N TYR A 131 4.19 -19.75 3.74
CA TYR A 131 3.15 -18.74 3.95
C TYR A 131 2.09 -19.25 4.93
N VAL A 132 1.40 -18.32 5.59
CA VAL A 132 0.19 -18.59 6.40
C VAL A 132 -0.99 -17.97 5.66
N GLN A 133 -1.92 -18.80 5.20
CA GLN A 133 -3.13 -18.35 4.53
C GLN A 133 -4.24 -18.12 5.56
N PHE A 134 -4.80 -16.91 5.56
CA PHE A 134 -6.00 -16.59 6.35
C PHE A 134 -7.27 -16.81 5.50
N PRO A 135 -8.37 -17.26 6.12
CA PRO A 135 -9.66 -17.31 5.43
C PRO A 135 -10.14 -15.89 5.11
N GLN A 136 -10.55 -15.66 3.87
CA GLN A 136 -11.21 -14.41 3.46
C GLN A 136 -12.71 -14.51 3.77
N ARG A 137 -13.25 -13.50 4.45
CA ARG A 137 -14.68 -13.39 4.76
C ARG A 137 -15.20 -12.10 4.18
N PHE A 138 -16.41 -12.17 3.64
CA PHE A 138 -17.08 -11.05 3.00
C PHE A 138 -18.24 -10.58 3.86
N ASP A 139 -18.40 -9.26 3.95
CA ASP A 139 -19.53 -8.63 4.63
C ASP A 139 -20.66 -8.36 3.62
N GLY A 140 -21.90 -8.24 4.07
CA GLY A 140 -23.04 -7.87 3.21
C GLY A 140 -23.56 -8.98 2.29
N ILE A 141 -23.39 -10.24 2.70
CA ILE A 141 -23.94 -11.41 2.00
C ILE A 141 -25.46 -11.45 2.18
N ASP A 142 -26.21 -11.66 1.10
CA ASP A 142 -27.66 -11.82 1.16
C ASP A 142 -28.05 -13.12 1.86
N LEU A 143 -29.25 -13.18 2.43
CA LEU A 143 -29.80 -14.37 3.07
C LEU A 143 -29.99 -15.56 2.09
N HIS A 144 -29.92 -15.30 0.80
CA HIS A 144 -30.17 -16.27 -0.27
C HIS A 144 -28.91 -16.73 -1.03
N ASP A 145 -27.71 -16.31 -0.60
CA ASP A 145 -26.41 -16.81 -1.08
C ASP A 145 -25.83 -17.89 -0.14
#